data_AF-A0A0R1X5E2-F1
#
_entry.id   AF-A0A0R1X5E2-F1
#
_cell.length_a   1.000
_cell.length_b   1.000
_cell.length_c   1.000
_cell.angle_alpha   90.00
_cell.angle_beta   90.00
_cell.angle_gamma   90.00
#
_symmetry.space_group_name_H-M   'P 1'
#
loop_
_entity.id
_entity.type
_entity.pdbx_description
1 polymer ?
#
loop_
_entity_poly.entity_id
_entity_poly.type
_entity_poly.pdbx_seq_one_letter_code
_entity_poly.pdbx_strand_id
1 'polypeptide(L)'
;MDGMPRSPSVENHADDKIINYIENDDKQFCDRCEKIINTLLPQTAVNDKWPIILKMRYVALKPLTDDVIMERVGYQSSQYYEAVKDALCAFAEWWPNYPGSLVVSKF
;
A
#
# COMPACT_ATOMS: atom_id res chain seq x y z
N MET A 1 35.72 38.21 30.27
CA MET A 1 35.93 37.23 29.19
C MET A 1 35.61 35.86 29.75
N ASP A 2 34.62 35.18 29.17
CA ASP A 2 34.63 33.75 28.87
C ASP A 2 33.25 33.38 28.35
N GLY A 3 33.06 33.66 27.05
CA GLY A 3 31.94 33.12 26.32
C GLY A 3 32.20 31.65 26.10
N MET A 4 31.43 30.77 26.75
CA MET A 4 31.36 29.37 26.35
C MET A 4 31.09 29.32 24.83
N PRO A 5 31.84 28.52 24.06
CA PRO A 5 31.47 28.28 22.68
C PRO A 5 30.10 27.61 22.71
N ARG A 6 29.06 28.30 22.22
CA ARG A 6 27.82 27.63 21.88
C ARG A 6 28.20 26.66 20.77
N SER A 7 28.18 25.37 21.07
CA SER A 7 28.30 24.34 20.05
C SER A 7 27.34 24.71 18.92
N PRO A 8 27.78 24.76 17.65
CA PRO A 8 26.83 24.84 16.56
C PRO A 8 25.92 23.63 16.76
N SER A 9 24.62 23.89 16.93
CA SER A 9 23.60 22.86 16.86
C SER A 9 23.81 22.20 15.50
N VAL A 10 24.51 21.08 15.50
CA VAL A 10 24.58 20.19 14.35
C VAL A 10 23.16 19.66 14.28
N GLU A 11 22.31 20.35 13.52
CA GLU A 11 21.03 19.80 13.08
C GLU A 11 21.36 18.40 12.58
N ASN A 12 20.71 17.38 13.16
CA ASN A 12 20.97 15.99 12.85
C ASN A 12 20.47 15.70 11.43
N HIS A 13 21.21 16.17 10.43
CA HIS A 13 20.95 15.94 9.02
C HIS A 13 20.94 14.45 8.65
N ALA A 14 21.43 13.57 9.54
CA ALA A 14 21.30 12.13 9.42
C ALA A 14 19.90 11.65 9.83
N ASP A 15 19.35 12.14 10.94
CA ASP A 15 18.00 11.81 11.40
C ASP A 15 16.97 12.34 10.41
N ASP A 16 17.14 13.57 9.92
CA ASP A 16 16.27 14.15 8.89
C ASP A 16 16.31 13.34 7.58
N LYS A 17 17.47 12.79 7.20
CA LYS A 17 17.59 11.94 6.00
C LYS A 17 16.93 10.58 6.20
N ILE A 18 17.05 10.00 7.39
CA ILE A 18 16.41 8.72 7.73
C ILE A 18 14.89 8.91 7.75
N ILE A 19 14.39 9.96 8.41
CA ILE A 19 12.97 10.32 8.46
C ILE A 19 12.45 10.59 7.05
N ASN A 20 13.14 11.43 6.25
CA ASN A 20 12.72 11.70 4.88
C ASN A 20 12.74 10.45 4.00
N TYR A 21 13.72 9.55 4.15
CA TYR A 21 13.78 8.33 3.35
C TYR A 21 12.62 7.38 3.68
N ILE A 22 12.33 7.19 4.97
CA ILE A 22 11.23 6.34 5.45
C ILE A 22 9.87 6.92 5.04
N GLU A 23 9.66 8.22 5.26
CA GLU A 23 8.39 8.90 4.91
C GLU A 23 8.15 8.93 3.39
N ASN A 24 9.20 9.13 2.58
CA ASN A 24 9.06 9.13 1.13
C ASN A 24 8.85 7.74 0.54
N ASP A 25 9.41 6.69 1.12
CA ASP A 25 9.16 5.31 0.68
C ASP A 25 7.73 4.88 1.03
N ASP A 26 7.30 5.06 2.28
CA ASP A 26 5.95 4.66 2.72
C ASP A 26 4.86 5.37 1.93
N LYS A 27 5.00 6.68 1.70
CA LYS A 27 4.07 7.43 0.87
C LYS A 27 4.06 6.93 -0.58
N GLN A 28 5.22 6.63 -1.16
CA GLN A 28 5.29 6.06 -2.51
C GLN A 28 4.65 4.67 -2.60
N PHE A 29 4.80 3.83 -1.56
CA PHE A 29 4.12 2.53 -1.50
C PHE A 29 2.60 2.70 -1.44
N CYS A 30 2.10 3.58 -0.57
CA CYS A 30 0.67 3.89 -0.47
C CYS A 30 0.12 4.46 -1.79
N ASP A 31 0.78 5.46 -2.38
CA ASP A 31 0.37 6.07 -3.66
C ASP A 31 0.29 5.02 -4.78
N ARG A 32 1.21 4.03 -4.80
CA ARG A 32 1.17 2.92 -5.77
C ARG A 32 0.01 1.98 -5.52
N CYS A 33 -0.22 1.55 -4.28
CA CYS A 33 -1.38 0.73 -3.92
C CYS A 33 -2.68 1.41 -4.36
N GLU A 34 -2.81 2.71 -4.06
CA GLU A 34 -3.95 3.51 -4.47
C GLU A 34 -4.10 3.60 -5.98
N LYS A 35 -3.00 3.79 -6.73
CA LYS A 35 -3.03 3.79 -8.19
C LYS A 35 -3.50 2.46 -8.76
N ILE A 36 -3.00 1.34 -8.24
CA ILE A 36 -3.42 0.02 -8.71
C ILE A 36 -4.92 -0.17 -8.45
N ILE A 37 -5.39 0.09 -7.22
CA ILE A 37 -6.79 -0.11 -6.82
C ILE A 37 -7.74 0.85 -7.52
N ASN A 38 -7.40 2.14 -7.64
CA ASN A 38 -8.32 3.14 -8.16
C ASN A 38 -8.22 3.34 -9.69
N THR A 39 -7.15 2.88 -10.35
CA THR A 39 -6.94 3.14 -11.77
C THR A 39 -6.72 1.88 -12.60
N LEU A 40 -5.83 0.98 -12.20
CA LEU A 40 -5.45 -0.17 -13.03
C LEU A 40 -6.47 -1.32 -12.92
N LEU A 41 -6.78 -1.74 -11.70
CA LEU A 41 -7.77 -2.79 -11.44
C LEU A 41 -9.13 -2.52 -12.08
N PRO A 42 -9.73 -1.32 -12.01
CA PRO A 42 -11.00 -1.04 -12.68
C PRO A 42 -10.98 -1.23 -14.21
N GLN A 43 -9.79 -1.17 -14.84
CA GLN A 43 -9.65 -1.34 -16.29
C GLN A 43 -9.41 -2.80 -16.69
N THR A 44 -8.87 -3.63 -15.78
CA THR A 44 -8.44 -4.99 -16.11
C THR A 44 -9.19 -6.08 -15.35
N ALA A 45 -9.88 -5.74 -14.26
CA ALA A 45 -10.63 -6.69 -13.48
C ALA A 45 -11.80 -7.24 -14.29
N VAL A 46 -11.95 -8.57 -14.26
CA VAL A 46 -13.08 -9.27 -14.85
C VAL A 46 -14.39 -8.95 -14.09
N ASN A 47 -14.27 -8.46 -12.86
CA ASN A 47 -15.37 -8.17 -11.97
C ASN A 47 -15.22 -6.76 -11.38
N ASP A 48 -16.24 -5.93 -11.62
CA ASP A 48 -16.30 -4.52 -11.23
C ASP A 48 -16.36 -4.30 -9.70
N LYS A 49 -16.68 -5.34 -8.92
CA LYS A 49 -16.70 -5.30 -7.46
C LYS A 49 -15.32 -5.48 -6.83
N TRP A 50 -14.33 -6.01 -7.54
CA TRP A 50 -12.99 -6.24 -6.99
C TRP A 50 -12.28 -4.96 -6.49
N PRO A 51 -12.21 -3.87 -7.29
CA PRO A 51 -11.63 -2.62 -6.81
C PRO A 51 -12.38 -2.06 -5.59
N ILE A 52 -13.71 -2.21 -5.58
CA ILE A 52 -14.59 -1.76 -4.50
C ILE A 52 -14.30 -2.51 -3.20
N ILE A 53 -14.17 -3.84 -3.26
CA ILE A 53 -13.81 -4.69 -2.13
C ILE A 53 -12.46 -4.29 -1.54
N LEU A 54 -11.42 -4.20 -2.38
CA LEU A 54 -10.07 -3.85 -1.92
C LEU A 54 -10.01 -2.44 -1.33
N LYS A 55 -10.71 -1.47 -1.94
CA LYS A 55 -10.78 -0.11 -1.42
C LYS A 55 -11.43 -0.05 -0.04
N MET A 56 -12.58 -0.71 0.14
CA MET A 56 -13.26 -0.72 1.45
C MET A 56 -12.49 -1.49 2.52
N ARG A 57 -11.74 -2.52 2.13
CA ARG A 57 -11.00 -3.39 3.06
C ARG A 57 -9.64 -2.83 3.47
N TYR A 58 -8.95 -2.09 2.59
CA TYR A 58 -7.54 -1.71 2.83
C TYR A 58 -7.23 -0.23 2.70
N VAL A 59 -8.01 0.54 1.94
CA VAL A 59 -7.68 1.94 1.59
C VAL A 59 -8.54 2.94 2.34
N ALA A 60 -9.75 2.56 2.74
CA ALA A 60 -10.62 3.45 3.49
C ALA A 60 -9.95 3.90 4.80
N LEU A 61 -10.09 5.20 5.14
CA LEU A 61 -9.58 5.79 6.40
C LEU A 61 -9.93 4.94 7.64
N LYS A 62 -11.09 4.28 7.59
CA LYS A 62 -11.47 3.22 8.49
C LYS A 62 -11.87 1.99 7.67
N PRO A 63 -11.03 0.95 7.61
CA PRO A 63 -11.39 -0.32 6.99
C PRO A 63 -12.73 -0.84 7.51
N LEU A 64 -13.58 -1.28 6.59
CA LEU A 64 -14.88 -1.87 6.94
C LEU A 64 -14.72 -3.35 7.28
N THR A 65 -15.60 -3.86 8.13
CA THR A 65 -15.68 -5.30 8.41
C THR A 65 -16.18 -6.05 7.18
N ASP A 66 -15.76 -7.31 7.04
CA ASP A 66 -16.14 -8.16 5.93
C ASP A 66 -17.67 -8.23 5.77
N ASP A 67 -18.44 -8.31 6.87
CA ASP A 67 -19.91 -8.32 6.85
C ASP A 67 -20.52 -7.08 6.19
N VAL A 68 -20.00 -5.89 6.52
CA VAL A 68 -20.48 -4.63 5.94
C VAL A 68 -20.12 -4.55 4.46
N ILE A 69 -18.94 -5.05 4.08
CA ILE A 69 -18.52 -5.07 2.68
C ILE A 69 -19.41 -6.05 1.89
N MET A 70 -19.65 -7.25 2.41
CA MET A 70 -20.54 -8.26 1.83
C MET A 70 -21.94 -7.71 1.54
N GLU A 71 -22.53 -7.02 2.52
CA GLU A 71 -23.83 -6.36 2.36
C GLU A 71 -23.78 -5.32 1.22
N ARG A 72 -22.76 -4.47 1.19
CA ARG A 72 -22.62 -3.40 0.19
C ARG A 72 -22.39 -3.91 -1.23
N VAL A 73 -21.64 -5.00 -1.40
CA VAL A 73 -21.36 -5.58 -2.72
C VAL A 73 -22.39 -6.65 -3.11
N GLY A 74 -23.33 -6.98 -2.22
CA GLY A 74 -24.38 -7.97 -2.44
C GLY A 74 -23.84 -9.39 -2.60
N TYR A 75 -22.82 -9.77 -1.82
CA TYR A 75 -22.23 -11.11 -1.85
C TYR A 75 -22.62 -11.94 -0.63
N GLN A 76 -22.83 -13.23 -0.88
CA GLN A 76 -22.85 -14.24 0.18
C GLN A 76 -21.42 -14.58 0.60
N SER A 77 -21.26 -15.13 1.81
CA SER A 77 -19.95 -15.35 2.43
C SER A 77 -18.93 -16.07 1.53
N SER A 78 -19.29 -17.21 0.94
CA SER A 78 -18.38 -17.97 0.06
C SER A 78 -18.00 -17.19 -1.20
N GLN A 79 -18.95 -16.47 -1.80
CA GLN A 79 -18.71 -15.64 -2.98
C GLN A 79 -17.78 -14.46 -2.66
N TYR A 80 -17.95 -13.87 -1.48
CA TYR A 80 -17.12 -12.77 -1.02
C TYR A 80 -15.67 -13.19 -0.83
N TYR A 81 -15.40 -14.30 -0.15
CA TYR A 81 -14.03 -14.72 0.10
C TYR A 81 -13.30 -15.17 -1.17
N GLU A 82 -13.98 -15.83 -2.10
CA GLU A 82 -13.39 -16.09 -3.43
C GLU A 82 -13.15 -14.78 -4.19
N ALA A 83 -14.10 -13.84 -4.20
CA ALA A 83 -13.90 -12.55 -4.85
C ALA A 83 -12.76 -11.72 -4.23
N VAL A 84 -12.55 -11.78 -2.91
CA VAL A 84 -11.41 -11.16 -2.23
C VAL A 84 -10.10 -11.79 -2.72
N LYS A 85 -10.04 -13.12 -2.76
CA LYS A 85 -8.85 -13.85 -3.20
C LYS A 85 -8.52 -13.51 -4.65
N ASP A 86 -9.49 -13.56 -5.55
CA ASP A 86 -9.29 -13.24 -6.96
C ASP A 86 -8.91 -11.77 -7.16
N ALA A 87 -9.53 -10.85 -6.42
CA ALA A 87 -9.17 -9.43 -6.43
C ALA A 87 -7.72 -9.20 -5.98
N LEU A 88 -7.25 -9.90 -4.94
CA LEU A 88 -5.88 -9.83 -4.46
C LEU A 88 -4.89 -10.44 -5.45
N CYS A 89 -5.24 -11.54 -6.12
CA CYS A 89 -4.44 -12.10 -7.21
C CYS A 89 -4.30 -11.10 -8.37
N ALA A 90 -5.41 -10.51 -8.81
CA ALA A 90 -5.40 -9.48 -9.85
C ALA A 90 -4.62 -8.23 -9.43
N PHE A 91 -4.69 -7.82 -8.16
CA PHE A 91 -3.86 -6.75 -7.62
C PHE A 91 -2.35 -7.11 -7.69
N ALA A 92 -1.99 -8.33 -7.32
CA ALA A 92 -0.61 -8.80 -7.28
C ALA A 92 0.07 -8.82 -8.66
N GLU A 93 -0.68 -9.01 -9.74
CA GLU A 93 -0.15 -8.87 -11.11
C GLU A 93 0.42 -7.47 -11.39
N TRP A 94 -0.06 -6.46 -10.68
CA TRP A 94 0.41 -5.07 -10.76
C TRP A 94 1.38 -4.70 -9.64
N TRP A 95 1.55 -5.53 -8.60
CA TRP A 95 2.25 -5.20 -7.35
C TRP A 95 3.41 -6.13 -6.99
N PRO A 96 4.61 -5.57 -6.75
CA PRO A 96 5.31 -4.61 -7.57
C PRO A 96 6.23 -5.34 -8.57
N ASN A 97 6.23 -4.93 -9.84
CA ASN A 97 7.36 -5.21 -10.73
C ASN A 97 8.54 -4.32 -10.29
N TYR A 98 9.35 -4.78 -9.34
CA TYR A 98 10.65 -4.19 -9.06
C TYR A 98 11.57 -4.40 -10.28
N PRO A 99 12.42 -3.44 -10.72
CA PRO A 99 13.57 -3.78 -11.53
C PRO A 99 14.66 -4.31 -10.58
N GLY A 100 14.79 -5.63 -10.42
CA GLY A 100 15.90 -6.19 -9.65
C GLY A 100 15.76 -7.67 -9.38
N SER A 101 16.70 -8.44 -9.93
CA SER A 101 16.90 -9.88 -9.82
C SER A 101 16.14 -10.59 -8.69
N LEU A 102 15.49 -11.71 -9.04
CA LEU A 102 15.57 -12.91 -8.20
C LEU A 102 16.97 -12.95 -7.57
N VAL A 103 17.07 -12.72 -6.26
CA VAL A 103 18.23 -13.14 -5.50
C VAL A 103 18.17 -14.65 -5.52
N VAL A 104 18.67 -15.24 -6.61
CA VAL A 104 19.12 -16.61 -6.62
C VAL A 104 20.33 -16.59 -5.69
N SER A 105 20.10 -16.87 -4.41
CA SER A 105 21.16 -17.29 -3.51
C SER A 105 21.71 -18.58 -4.12
N LYS A 106 22.77 -18.45 -4.92
CA LYS A 106 23.62 -19.59 -5.27
C LYS A 106 24.24 -20.07 -3.96
N PHE A 107 23.80 -21.25 -3.52
CA PHE A 107 24.61 -22.11 -2.67
C PHE A 107 25.78 -22.66 -3.49
#